data_AF-A0A3N5BC03-F1
#
_entry.id   AF-A0A3N5BC03-F1
#
_cell.length_a   1.000
_cell.length_b   1.000
_cell.length_c   1.000
_cell.angle_alpha   90.00
_cell.angle_beta   90.00
_cell.angle_gamma   90.00
#
_symmetry.space_group_name_H-M   'P 1'
#
loop_
_entity.id
_entity.type
_entity.pdbx_description
1 polymer ?
#
loop_
_entity_poly.entity_id
_entity_poly.type
_entity_poly.pdbx_seq_one_letter_code
_entity_poly.pdbx_strand_id
1 'polypeptide(L)'
;MKNNVTQFPANDKSRRDHFEATRRSIVKRRLTLTSTVFVGTLCIALFFTGNQYMNNESAQKELAKAQSEYETLVDKEKSLSEQVEQLNDDDYIAKIARSEYYLSKEDEIIFNIPDEKKDKENKE
;
A
#
# COMPACT_ATOMS: atom_id res chain seq x y z
N MET A 1 -26.10 68.10 65.26
CA MET A 1 -25.97 67.37 63.97
C MET A 1 -24.77 66.44 64.08
N LYS A 2 -24.94 65.12 63.91
CA LYS A 2 -23.84 64.15 63.95
C LYS A 2 -23.41 63.86 62.51
N ASN A 3 -22.22 64.30 62.12
CA ASN A 3 -21.69 64.08 60.78
C ASN A 3 -21.08 62.69 60.72
N ASN A 4 -21.70 61.78 59.96
CA ASN A 4 -21.22 60.43 59.76
C ASN A 4 -20.34 60.38 58.50
N VAL A 5 -19.06 60.72 58.64
CA VAL A 5 -18.07 60.55 57.57
C VAL A 5 -17.54 59.13 57.62
N THR A 6 -17.92 58.31 56.65
CA THR A 6 -17.28 57.03 56.36
C THR A 6 -15.84 57.29 55.93
N GLN A 7 -14.89 56.95 56.80
CA GLN A 7 -13.47 56.92 56.43
C GLN A 7 -13.24 55.76 55.45
N PHE A 8 -12.68 56.07 54.29
CA PHE A 8 -12.21 55.07 53.33
C PHE A 8 -11.01 54.33 53.95
N PRO A 9 -11.05 53.00 54.15
CA PRO A 9 -9.92 52.29 54.71
C PRO A 9 -8.77 52.23 53.68
N ALA A 10 -7.72 52.99 53.94
CA ALA A 10 -6.47 52.94 53.20
C ALA A 10 -5.62 51.73 53.66
N ASN A 11 -5.94 50.53 53.17
CA ASN A 11 -4.98 49.45 52.91
C ASN A 11 -5.66 48.32 52.13
N ASP A 12 -5.48 48.32 50.81
CA ASP A 12 -6.10 47.36 49.87
C ASP A 12 -5.11 46.28 49.40
N LYS A 13 -3.88 46.22 49.96
CA LYS A 13 -2.86 45.26 49.50
C LYS A 13 -3.23 43.81 49.82
N SER A 14 -3.61 43.53 51.07
CA SER A 14 -4.01 42.17 51.48
C SER A 14 -5.23 41.65 50.72
N ARG A 15 -6.22 42.52 50.46
CA ARG A 15 -7.39 42.17 49.64
C ARG A 15 -6.99 41.83 48.21
N ARG A 16 -6.16 42.67 47.57
CA ARG A 16 -5.60 42.41 46.24
C ARG A 16 -4.82 41.11 46.18
N ASP A 17 -3.97 40.84 47.17
CA ASP A 17 -3.17 39.61 47.23
C ASP A 17 -4.06 38.36 47.36
N HIS A 18 -5.15 38.41 48.14
CA HIS A 18 -6.13 37.32 48.22
C HIS A 18 -6.93 37.13 46.91
N PHE A 19 -7.31 38.21 46.23
CA PHE A 19 -7.96 38.13 44.91
C PHE A 19 -7.01 37.61 43.83
N GLU A 20 -5.72 37.97 43.88
CA GLU A 20 -4.70 37.44 42.98
C GLU A 20 -4.40 35.97 43.27
N ALA A 21 -4.30 35.57 44.53
CA ALA A 21 -4.06 34.18 44.92
C ALA A 21 -5.20 33.25 44.46
N THR A 22 -6.46 33.69 44.64
CA THR A 22 -7.64 32.96 44.16
C THR A 22 -7.74 32.95 42.63
N ARG A 23 -7.41 34.04 41.94
CA ARG A 23 -7.36 34.08 40.46
C ARG A 23 -6.27 33.15 39.92
N ARG A 24 -5.07 33.15 40.52
CA ARG A 24 -3.95 32.29 40.13
C ARG A 24 -4.28 30.81 40.31
N SER A 25 -4.96 30.41 41.39
CA SER A 25 -5.35 29.00 41.60
C SER A 25 -6.40 28.53 40.60
N ILE A 26 -7.37 29.38 40.24
CA ILE A 26 -8.37 29.09 39.20
C ILE A 26 -7.72 28.97 37.82
N VAL A 27 -6.83 29.91 37.46
CA VAL A 27 -6.13 29.89 36.17
C VAL A 27 -5.20 28.68 36.07
N LYS A 28 -4.44 28.36 37.12
CA LYS A 28 -3.60 27.15 37.16
C LYS A 28 -4.45 25.88 37.00
N ARG A 29 -5.58 25.77 37.71
CA ARG A 29 -6.48 24.61 37.60
C ARG A 29 -7.07 24.47 36.20
N ARG A 30 -7.44 25.58 35.56
CA ARG A 30 -7.91 25.57 34.16
C ARG A 30 -6.79 25.14 33.21
N LEU A 31 -5.59 25.69 33.37
CA LEU A 31 -4.44 25.38 32.53
C LEU A 31 -3.99 23.92 32.67
N THR A 32 -3.98 23.37 33.89
CA THR A 32 -3.65 21.96 34.11
C THR A 32 -4.69 21.05 33.48
N LEU A 33 -5.98 21.35 33.62
CA LEU A 33 -7.04 20.58 32.97
C LEU A 33 -6.93 20.62 31.45
N THR A 34 -6.76 21.81 30.85
CA THR A 34 -6.59 21.93 29.40
C THR A 34 -5.32 21.25 28.90
N SER A 35 -4.23 21.34 29.66
CA SER A 35 -2.96 20.67 29.32
C SER A 35 -3.09 19.15 29.39
N THR A 36 -3.78 18.62 30.40
CA THR A 36 -4.01 17.17 30.53
C THR A 36 -4.89 16.66 29.39
N VAL A 37 -5.96 17.38 29.04
CA VAL A 37 -6.80 17.01 27.90
C VAL A 37 -6.00 17.07 26.59
N PHE A 38 -5.20 18.12 26.38
CA PHE A 38 -4.38 18.26 25.19
C PHE A 38 -3.37 17.13 25.04
N VAL A 39 -2.62 16.82 26.11
CA VAL A 39 -1.67 15.69 26.13
C VAL A 39 -2.40 14.36 25.90
N GLY A 40 -3.56 14.17 26.54
CA GLY A 40 -4.39 12.98 26.32
C GLY A 40 -4.81 12.81 24.86
N THR A 41 -5.30 13.89 24.23
CA THR A 41 -5.67 13.86 22.80
C THR A 41 -4.47 13.59 21.89
N LEU A 42 -3.29 14.13 22.23
CA LEU A 42 -2.07 13.90 21.47
C LEU A 42 -1.63 12.43 21.54
N CYS A 43 -1.66 11.83 22.74
CA CYS A 43 -1.32 10.41 22.93
C CYS A 43 -2.27 9.49 22.14
N ILE A 44 -3.57 9.79 22.16
CA ILE A 44 -4.56 9.04 21.39
C ILE A 44 -4.28 9.17 19.88
N ALA A 45 -4.04 10.38 19.38
CA ALA A 45 -3.73 10.62 17.97
C ALA A 45 -2.45 9.88 17.52
N LEU A 46 -1.40 9.89 18.34
CA LEU A 46 -0.16 9.15 18.08
C LEU A 46 -0.37 7.64 18.05
N PHE A 47 -1.19 7.10 18.97
CA PHE A 47 -1.54 5.69 18.99
C PHE A 47 -2.26 5.27 17.71
N PHE A 48 -3.27 6.03 17.27
CA PHE A 48 -3.97 5.75 16.01
C PHE A 48 -3.06 5.87 14.78
N THR A 49 -2.22 6.90 14.72
CA THR A 49 -1.28 7.12 13.61
C THR A 49 -0.26 6.00 13.50
N GLY A 50 0.27 5.50 14.63
CA GLY A 50 1.19 4.37 14.66
C GLY A 50 0.57 3.08 14.09
N ASN A 51 -0.70 2.80 14.42
CA ASN A 51 -1.42 1.65 13.86
C ASN A 51 -1.71 1.83 12.35
N GLN A 52 -2.04 3.04 11.92
CA GLN A 52 -2.32 3.35 10.51
C GLN A 52 -1.09 3.12 9.62
N TYR A 53 0.11 3.48 10.09
CA TYR A 53 1.35 3.32 9.33
C TYR A 53 1.66 1.85 9.03
N MET A 54 1.46 0.97 10.01
CA MET A 54 1.76 -0.45 9.89
C MET A 54 0.78 -1.17 8.95
N ASN A 55 -0.51 -0.81 8.99
CA ASN A 55 -1.53 -1.38 8.11
C ASN A 55 -1.42 -0.92 6.65
N ASN A 56 -0.86 0.27 6.40
CA ASN A 56 -0.71 0.77 5.04
C ASN A 56 0.38 0.02 4.27
N GLU A 57 1.46 -0.41 4.95
CA GLU A 57 2.53 -1.18 4.31
C GLU A 57 2.08 -2.59 3.92
N SER A 58 1.30 -3.25 4.79
CA SER A 58 0.74 -4.58 4.48
C SER A 58 -0.25 -4.51 3.31
N ALA A 59 -1.12 -3.49 3.29
CA ALA A 59 -2.08 -3.29 2.21
C ALA A 59 -1.39 -3.02 0.86
N GLN A 60 -0.33 -2.21 0.85
CA GLN A 60 0.49 -1.95 -0.34
C GLN A 60 1.17 -3.24 -0.85
N LYS A 61 1.73 -4.05 0.06
CA LYS A 61 2.36 -5.33 -0.30
C LYS A 61 1.36 -6.33 -0.86
N GLU A 62 0.18 -6.41 -0.27
CA GLU A 62 -0.90 -7.28 -0.74
C GLU A 62 -1.42 -6.85 -2.12
N LEU A 63 -1.59 -5.54 -2.34
CA LEU A 63 -1.93 -5.00 -3.66
C LEU A 63 -0.86 -5.32 -4.71
N ALA A 64 0.42 -5.08 -4.39
CA ALA A 64 1.52 -5.38 -5.32
C ALA A 64 1.57 -6.87 -5.68
N LYS A 65 1.35 -7.75 -4.70
CA LYS A 65 1.29 -9.19 -4.91
C LYS A 65 0.10 -9.58 -5.80
N ALA A 66 -1.09 -9.07 -5.50
CA ALA A 66 -2.29 -9.34 -6.28
C ALA A 66 -2.16 -8.83 -7.73
N GLN A 67 -1.55 -7.66 -7.92
CA GLN A 67 -1.27 -7.09 -9.24
C GLN A 67 -0.31 -7.99 -10.03
N SER A 68 0.77 -8.45 -9.40
CA SER A 68 1.73 -9.35 -10.03
C SER A 68 1.10 -10.69 -10.40
N GLU A 69 0.31 -11.28 -9.49
CA GLU A 69 -0.43 -12.52 -9.78
C GLU A 69 -1.41 -12.33 -10.94
N TYR A 70 -2.11 -11.20 -10.99
CA TYR A 70 -3.02 -10.86 -12.09
C TYR A 70 -2.29 -10.77 -13.44
N GLU A 71 -1.16 -10.05 -13.51
CA GLU A 71 -0.36 -9.94 -14.74
C GLU A 71 0.11 -11.32 -15.21
N THR A 72 0.61 -12.17 -14.31
CA THR A 72 1.03 -13.54 -14.68
C THR A 72 -0.14 -14.40 -15.19
N LEU A 73 -1.34 -14.21 -14.64
CA LEU A 73 -2.53 -14.93 -15.08
C LEU A 73 -2.98 -14.45 -16.46
N VAL A 74 -2.91 -13.15 -16.74
CA VAL A 74 -3.22 -12.57 -18.05
C VAL A 74 -2.26 -13.07 -19.12
N ASP A 75 -0.95 -13.07 -18.83
CA ASP A 75 0.05 -13.59 -19.78
C ASP A 75 -0.16 -15.09 -20.05
N LYS A 76 -0.51 -15.84 -18.99
CA LYS A 76 -0.82 -17.27 -19.12
C LYS A 76 -2.08 -17.49 -19.94
N GLU A 77 -3.12 -16.71 -19.72
CA GLU A 77 -4.38 -16.77 -20.48
C GLU A 77 -4.14 -16.47 -21.95
N LYS A 78 -3.40 -15.40 -22.26
CA LYS A 78 -3.02 -15.06 -23.63
C LYS A 78 -2.23 -16.18 -24.32
N SER A 79 -1.20 -16.71 -23.67
CA SER A 79 -0.38 -17.80 -24.25
C SER A 79 -1.17 -19.09 -24.43
N LEU A 80 -2.09 -19.40 -23.53
CA LEU A 80 -3.02 -20.54 -23.69
C LEU A 80 -3.98 -20.30 -24.84
N SER A 81 -4.52 -19.10 -24.98
CA SER A 81 -5.43 -18.76 -26.08
C SER A 81 -4.72 -18.87 -27.43
N GLU A 82 -3.49 -18.37 -27.55
CA GLU A 82 -2.68 -18.51 -28.77
C GLU A 82 -2.40 -19.98 -29.09
N GLN A 83 -2.08 -20.79 -28.07
CA GLN A 83 -1.90 -22.24 -28.27
C GLN A 83 -3.18 -22.93 -28.72
N VAL A 84 -4.33 -22.58 -28.14
CA VAL A 84 -5.62 -23.12 -28.55
C VAL A 84 -5.95 -22.73 -29.98
N GLU A 85 -5.68 -21.48 -30.39
CA GLU A 85 -5.87 -21.04 -31.76
C GLU A 85 -4.98 -21.84 -32.73
N GLN A 86 -3.69 -21.98 -32.42
CA GLN A 86 -2.75 -22.79 -33.20
C GLN A 86 -3.16 -24.27 -33.27
N LEU A 87 -3.69 -24.84 -32.18
CA LEU A 87 -4.18 -26.22 -32.14
C LEU A 87 -5.47 -26.44 -32.95
N ASN A 88 -6.24 -25.39 -33.22
CA ASN A 88 -7.42 -25.45 -34.08
C ASN A 88 -7.11 -25.04 -35.53
N ASP A 89 -5.89 -24.60 -35.82
CA ASP A 89 -5.45 -24.20 -37.16
C ASP A 89 -4.83 -25.40 -37.90
N ASP A 90 -5.56 -25.90 -38.89
CA ASP A 90 -5.13 -27.01 -39.75
C ASP A 90 -3.81 -26.72 -40.49
N ASP A 91 -3.54 -25.46 -40.87
CA ASP A 91 -2.29 -25.08 -41.54
C ASP A 91 -1.10 -25.14 -40.57
N TYR A 92 -1.31 -24.74 -39.31
CA TYR A 92 -0.30 -24.87 -38.25
C TYR A 92 0.02 -26.35 -37.96
N ILE A 93 -1.00 -27.20 -37.84
CA ILE A 93 -0.82 -28.65 -37.66
C ILE A 93 -0.09 -29.25 -38.86
N ALA A 94 -0.47 -28.89 -40.08
CA ALA A 94 0.16 -29.38 -41.30
C ALA A 94 1.63 -28.92 -41.41
N LYS A 95 1.98 -27.75 -40.87
CA LYS A 95 3.37 -27.28 -40.81
C LYS A 95 4.21 -28.14 -39.87
N ILE A 96 3.72 -28.43 -38.67
CA ILE A 96 4.39 -29.33 -37.71
C ILE A 96 4.54 -30.73 -38.31
N ALA A 97 3.49 -31.26 -38.94
CA ALA A 97 3.54 -32.58 -39.57
C ALA A 97 4.60 -32.64 -40.69
N ARG A 98 4.74 -31.58 -41.49
CA ARG A 98 5.81 -31.48 -42.51
C ARG A 98 7.20 -31.34 -41.91
N SER A 99 7.37 -30.50 -40.89
CA SER A 99 8.71 -30.18 -40.35
C SER A 99 9.27 -31.22 -39.38
N GLU A 100 8.43 -31.78 -38.51
CA GLU A 100 8.85 -32.71 -37.46
C GLU A 100 8.65 -34.18 -37.87
N TYR A 101 7.61 -34.46 -38.65
CA TYR A 101 7.21 -35.83 -39.01
C TYR A 101 7.39 -36.16 -40.49
N TYR A 102 7.97 -35.25 -41.29
CA TYR A 102 8.20 -35.45 -42.72
C TYR A 102 6.96 -35.90 -43.49
N LEU A 103 5.77 -35.44 -43.08
CA LEU A 103 4.52 -35.72 -43.78
C LEU A 103 4.45 -34.84 -45.04
N SER A 104 4.12 -35.42 -46.18
CA SER A 104 3.96 -34.70 -47.45
C SER A 104 2.67 -35.13 -48.15
N LYS A 105 2.09 -34.25 -48.98
CA LYS A 105 0.87 -34.56 -49.75
C LYS A 105 1.22 -35.43 -50.97
N GLU A 106 0.18 -35.99 -51.60
CA GLU A 106 0.34 -36.65 -52.90
C GLU A 106 0.99 -35.67 -53.90
N ASP A 107 2.04 -36.14 -54.57
CA ASP A 107 2.93 -35.40 -55.49
C ASP A 107 3.98 -34.44 -54.86
N GLU A 108 4.24 -34.49 -53.56
CA GLU A 108 5.34 -33.76 -52.91
C GLU A 108 6.61 -34.65 -52.76
N ILE A 109 7.81 -34.09 -52.97
CA ILE A 109 9.11 -34.78 -52.81
C ILE A 109 9.86 -34.18 -51.60
N ILE A 110 10.23 -35.02 -50.63
CA ILE A 110 10.94 -34.60 -49.42
C ILE A 110 12.45 -34.64 -49.66
N PHE A 111 13.11 -33.49 -49.49
CA PHE A 111 14.57 -33.39 -49.53
C PHE A 111 15.12 -33.35 -48.11
N ASN A 112 15.82 -34.42 -47.71
CA ASN A 112 16.59 -34.40 -46.46
C ASN A 112 17.94 -33.75 -46.73
N ILE A 113 18.09 -32.48 -46.35
CA ILE A 113 19.38 -31.79 -46.41
C ILE A 113 20.16 -32.22 -45.16
N PRO A 114 21.35 -32.83 -45.30
CA PRO A 114 22.15 -33.21 -44.15
C PRO A 114 22.51 -31.94 -43.36
N ASP A 115 21.96 -31.83 -42.16
CA ASP A 115 22.30 -30.76 -41.23
C ASP A 115 23.73 -31.01 -40.73
N GLU A 116 24.68 -30.16 -41.11
CA GLU A 116 26.09 -30.24 -40.65
C GLU A 116 26.22 -30.23 -39.11
N LYS A 117 25.15 -29.84 -38.39
CA LYS A 117 25.05 -29.88 -36.93
C LYS A 117 24.57 -31.22 -36.37
N LYS A 118 23.69 -31.95 -37.05
CA LYS A 118 23.14 -33.24 -36.56
C LYS A 118 24.06 -34.42 -36.89
N ASP A 119 24.84 -34.34 -37.95
CA ASP A 119 25.79 -35.40 -38.35
C ASP A 119 27.02 -35.51 -37.43
N LYS A 120 27.25 -34.53 -36.54
CA LYS A 120 28.32 -34.58 -35.53
C LYS A 120 27.91 -35.28 -34.24
N GLU A 121 26.61 -35.44 -33.99
CA GLU A 121 26.09 -36.09 -32.77
C GLU A 121 25.91 -37.61 -32.95
N ASN A 122 25.87 -38.09 -34.19
CA ASN A 122 25.74 -39.52 -34.54
C ASN A 122 27.07 -40.20 -34.90
N LYS A 123 28.22 -39.52 -34.66
CA LYS A 123 29.58 -40.03 -34.95
C LYS A 123 30.47 -40.18 -33.71
N GLU A 124 29.91 -40.04 -32.51
CA GLU A 124 30.49 -40.53 -31.25
C GLU A 124 29.69 -41.75 -30.77
#